data_AF-A0A6C0BRF6-F1
#
_entry.id   AF-A0A6C0BRF6-F1
#
_cell.length_a   1.000
_cell.length_b   1.000
_cell.length_c   1.000
_cell.angle_alpha   90.00
_cell.angle_beta   90.00
_cell.angle_gamma   90.00
#
_symmetry.space_group_name_H-M   'P 1'
#
loop_
_entity.id
_entity.type
_entity.pdbx_description
1 polymer ?
#
loop_
_entity_poly.entity_id
_entity_poly.type
_entity_poly.pdbx_seq_one_letter_code
_entity_poly.pdbx_strand_id
1 'polypeptide(L)'
;MCKKNISFVNDFFHVLSKIEVVIKNIVIIIKIKMSIRSIINIQKIVEIPSSYPNEFLQFCAVNLLKPPAIGSKNGKALVTMLHYKEYYFNRDTCNEFVKKFNIETKDSIQLFNKHEQWGIATSKKKSIYYVDYPYHVTNKPKMRKNFKYGGTNSEKNEEIEKIKSIIKADYIDVPIHLWQLGHKNPNTDDNTSTNLVLQPPIQAKYRDNYIFIDTLTKFPTPKHLKNSIDNNDICLTSDQIKEYFDVFKILVENQDTSNDLSDALQRSLQI
;
A
#
# COMPACT_ATOMS: atom_id res chain seq x y z
N MET A 1 43.26 -54.82 -1.29
CA MET A 1 43.58 -53.37 -1.37
C MET A 1 42.38 -52.41 -1.20
N CYS A 2 41.11 -52.84 -1.26
CA CYS A 2 39.95 -51.91 -1.22
C CYS A 2 39.52 -51.35 0.16
N LYS A 3 39.97 -51.88 1.31
CA LYS A 3 39.46 -51.45 2.63
C LYS A 3 40.02 -50.12 3.14
N LYS A 4 41.23 -49.70 2.72
CA LYS A 4 41.85 -48.45 3.20
C LYS A 4 41.20 -47.18 2.62
N ASN A 5 40.66 -47.24 1.40
CA ASN A 5 40.01 -46.08 0.77
C ASN A 5 38.65 -45.74 1.41
N ILE A 6 37.95 -46.72 1.98
CA ILE A 6 36.64 -46.49 2.63
C ILE A 6 36.81 -45.71 3.95
N SER A 7 37.88 -45.97 4.71
CA SER A 7 38.15 -45.27 5.97
C SER A 7 38.39 -43.78 5.74
N PHE A 8 39.21 -43.43 4.74
CA PHE A 8 39.56 -42.05 4.44
C PHE A 8 38.33 -41.22 3.99
N VAL A 9 37.44 -41.84 3.20
CA VAL A 9 36.20 -41.19 2.76
C VAL A 9 35.27 -40.91 3.95
N ASN A 10 35.15 -41.85 4.89
CA ASN A 10 34.33 -41.66 6.09
C ASN A 10 34.87 -40.56 7.00
N ASP A 11 36.19 -40.50 7.19
CA ASP A 11 36.84 -39.45 7.99
C ASP A 11 36.66 -38.07 7.35
N PHE A 12 36.75 -37.98 6.02
CA PHE A 12 36.50 -36.74 5.28
C PHE A 12 35.06 -36.24 5.44
N PHE A 13 34.06 -37.12 5.30
CA PHE A 13 32.65 -36.76 5.54
C PHE A 13 32.38 -36.33 6.98
N HIS A 14 33.06 -36.95 7.95
CA HIS A 14 32.95 -36.59 9.36
C HIS A 14 33.59 -35.21 9.66
N VAL A 15 34.67 -34.85 8.98
CA VAL A 15 35.27 -33.51 9.08
C VAL A 15 34.36 -32.45 8.44
N LEU A 16 33.79 -32.74 7.27
CA LEU A 16 32.85 -31.83 6.59
C LEU A 16 31.61 -31.56 7.44
N SER A 17 31.01 -32.59 8.05
CA SER A 17 29.83 -32.41 8.90
C SER A 17 30.14 -31.54 10.13
N LYS A 18 31.32 -31.69 10.73
CA LYS A 18 31.79 -30.81 11.82
C LYS A 18 31.95 -29.36 11.37
N ILE A 19 32.52 -29.13 10.18
CA ILE A 19 32.67 -27.78 9.61
C ILE A 19 31.29 -27.14 9.38
N GLU A 20 30.33 -27.88 8.82
CA GLU A 20 28.97 -27.39 8.63
C GLU A 20 28.30 -26.96 9.94
N VAL A 21 28.47 -27.74 11.01
CA VAL A 21 27.92 -27.43 12.34
C VAL A 21 28.58 -26.15 12.91
N VAL A 22 29.89 -26.00 12.78
CA VAL A 22 30.61 -24.80 13.22
C VAL A 22 30.14 -23.56 12.44
N ILE A 23 29.99 -23.66 11.11
CA ILE A 23 29.47 -22.58 10.27
C ILE A 23 28.04 -22.22 10.69
N LYS A 24 27.16 -23.21 10.90
CA LYS A 24 25.79 -22.98 11.40
C LYS A 24 25.79 -22.25 12.74
N ASN A 25 26.64 -22.66 13.69
CA ASN A 25 26.74 -22.03 15.00
C ASN A 25 27.26 -20.59 14.92
N ILE A 26 28.27 -20.31 14.08
CA ILE A 26 28.78 -18.95 13.85
C ILE A 26 27.67 -18.07 13.24
N VAL A 27 26.93 -18.58 12.26
CA VAL A 27 25.79 -17.86 11.65
C VAL A 27 24.71 -17.56 12.70
N ILE A 28 24.42 -18.50 13.60
CA ILE A 28 23.46 -18.30 14.70
C ILE A 28 23.95 -17.20 15.66
N ILE A 29 25.22 -17.25 16.07
CA ILE A 29 25.80 -16.23 16.98
C ILE A 29 25.78 -14.84 16.34
N ILE A 30 26.15 -14.75 15.05
CA ILE A 30 26.05 -13.49 14.29
C ILE A 30 24.59 -13.00 14.28
N LYS A 31 23.62 -13.87 13.96
CA LYS A 31 22.19 -13.50 13.98
C LYS A 31 21.71 -13.01 15.35
N ILE A 32 22.16 -13.66 16.44
CA ILE A 32 21.80 -13.25 17.82
C ILE A 32 22.40 -11.89 18.16
N LYS A 33 23.69 -11.67 17.86
CA LYS A 33 24.37 -10.40 18.15
C LYS A 33 23.74 -9.24 17.37
N MET A 34 23.37 -9.49 16.11
CA MET A 34 22.65 -8.53 15.28
C MET A 34 21.19 -8.30 15.69
N SER A 35 20.64 -9.12 16.59
CA SER A 35 19.28 -8.94 17.13
C SER A 35 19.23 -7.87 18.22
N ILE A 36 20.36 -7.59 18.89
CA ILE A 36 20.46 -6.61 19.98
C ILE A 36 21.12 -5.33 19.45
N ARG A 37 20.31 -4.43 18.87
CA ARG A 37 20.76 -3.09 18.48
C ARG A 37 20.76 -2.16 19.68
N SER A 38 21.81 -1.35 19.80
CA SER A 38 21.87 -0.27 20.79
C SER A 38 21.43 1.07 20.18
N ILE A 39 20.99 2.01 21.01
CA ILE A 39 20.67 3.35 20.51
C ILE A 39 21.94 4.00 19.96
N ILE A 40 21.84 4.63 18.79
CA ILE A 40 22.97 5.37 18.22
C ILE A 40 23.30 6.57 19.11
N ASN A 41 24.59 6.79 19.35
CA ASN A 41 25.07 8.08 19.83
C ASN A 41 25.41 8.93 18.60
N ILE A 42 24.64 9.98 18.33
CA ILE A 42 24.82 10.86 17.16
C ILE A 42 26.19 11.52 17.12
N GLN A 43 26.87 11.65 18.27
CA GLN A 43 28.23 12.16 18.32
C GLN A 43 29.25 11.23 17.65
N LYS A 44 28.96 9.93 17.54
CA LYS A 44 29.82 8.97 16.82
C LYS A 44 29.83 9.16 15.30
N ILE A 45 28.88 9.92 14.76
CA ILE A 45 28.77 10.21 13.33
C ILE A 45 29.52 11.51 13.07
N VAL A 46 30.76 11.44 12.59
CA VAL A 46 31.58 12.64 12.30
C VAL A 46 31.06 13.34 11.06
N GLU A 47 30.82 12.56 10.00
CA GLU A 47 30.29 13.02 8.71
C GLU A 47 29.26 12.03 8.17
N ILE A 48 28.39 12.50 7.28
CA ILE A 48 27.44 11.61 6.58
C ILE A 48 28.22 10.84 5.50
N PRO A 49 28.14 9.51 5.46
CA PRO A 49 28.85 8.73 4.45
C PRO A 49 28.47 9.13 3.02
N SER A 50 29.48 9.19 2.14
CA SER A 50 29.33 9.66 0.76
C SER A 50 28.93 8.57 -0.25
N SER A 51 28.87 7.31 0.17
CA SER A 51 28.42 6.18 -0.64
C SER A 51 27.60 5.17 0.16
N TYR A 52 26.67 4.51 -0.53
CA TYR A 52 25.99 3.35 0.02
C TYR A 52 26.96 2.16 0.12
N PRO A 53 26.85 1.30 1.15
CA PRO A 53 27.66 0.08 1.22
C PRO A 53 27.49 -0.80 -0.02
N ASN A 54 28.58 -1.42 -0.50
CA ASN A 54 28.55 -2.27 -1.69
C ASN A 54 27.55 -3.44 -1.56
N GLU A 55 27.46 -4.05 -0.37
CA GLU A 55 26.48 -5.10 -0.08
C GLU A 55 25.03 -4.63 -0.26
N PHE A 56 24.74 -3.36 0.07
CA PHE A 56 23.43 -2.76 -0.11
C PHE A 56 23.14 -2.44 -1.58
N LEU A 57 24.14 -1.93 -2.33
CA LEU A 57 23.99 -1.68 -3.77
C LEU A 57 23.74 -2.98 -4.55
N GLN A 58 24.44 -4.05 -4.19
CA GLN A 58 24.20 -5.38 -4.75
C GLN A 58 22.79 -5.87 -4.43
N PHE A 59 22.34 -5.71 -3.18
CA PHE A 59 20.97 -6.02 -2.78
C PHE A 59 19.94 -5.23 -3.61
N CYS A 60 20.13 -3.92 -3.80
CA CYS A 60 19.25 -3.10 -4.62
C CYS A 60 19.24 -3.54 -6.08
N ALA A 61 20.39 -3.87 -6.67
CA ALA A 61 20.50 -4.32 -8.05
C ALA A 61 19.76 -5.65 -8.28
N VAL A 62 19.97 -6.64 -7.40
CA VAL A 62 19.29 -7.95 -7.47
C VAL A 62 17.77 -7.81 -7.37
N ASN A 63 17.30 -6.87 -6.55
CA ASN A 63 15.87 -6.67 -6.28
C ASN A 63 15.24 -5.55 -7.12
N LEU A 64 15.94 -5.02 -8.12
CA LEU A 64 15.49 -3.94 -9.00
C LEU A 64 14.99 -2.70 -8.24
N LEU A 65 15.60 -2.40 -7.09
CA LEU A 65 15.26 -1.25 -6.24
C LEU A 65 16.05 -0.02 -6.66
N LYS A 66 15.40 1.15 -6.62
CA LYS A 66 16.04 2.45 -6.80
C LYS A 66 16.09 3.18 -5.45
N PRO A 67 17.21 3.16 -4.72
CA PRO A 67 17.33 3.91 -3.47
C PRO A 67 17.25 5.42 -3.76
N PRO A 68 16.87 6.24 -2.76
CA PRO A 68 16.89 7.69 -2.92
C PRO A 68 18.29 8.19 -3.28
N ALA A 69 18.36 9.29 -4.03
CA ALA A 69 19.63 9.93 -4.33
C ALA A 69 20.38 10.26 -3.02
N ILE A 70 21.66 9.93 -2.95
CA ILE A 70 22.44 10.01 -1.69
C ILE A 70 22.49 11.43 -1.10
N GLY A 71 22.53 12.45 -1.94
CA GLY A 71 22.51 13.85 -1.52
C GLY A 71 21.16 14.35 -1.01
N SER A 72 20.06 13.61 -1.25
CA SER A 72 18.73 13.97 -0.75
C SER A 72 18.64 13.79 0.77
N LYS A 73 17.69 14.46 1.42
CA LYS A 73 17.46 14.35 2.88
C LYS A 73 17.21 12.89 3.31
N ASN A 74 16.44 12.14 2.51
CA ASN A 74 16.19 10.71 2.73
C ASN A 74 17.41 9.84 2.41
N GLY A 75 18.20 10.18 1.39
CA GLY A 75 19.43 9.48 1.05
C GLY A 75 20.47 9.59 2.17
N LYS A 76 20.64 10.80 2.73
CA LYS A 76 21.52 11.08 3.87
C LYS A 76 21.17 10.28 5.11
N ALA A 77 19.88 10.18 5.44
CA ALA A 77 19.41 9.36 6.56
C ALA A 77 19.63 7.86 6.27
N LEU A 78 19.22 7.38 5.08
CA LEU A 78 19.35 5.98 4.69
C LEU A 78 20.81 5.52 4.71
N VAL A 79 21.72 6.27 4.09
CA VAL A 79 23.14 5.90 4.01
C VAL A 79 23.75 5.82 5.41
N THR A 80 23.39 6.75 6.30
CA THR A 80 23.83 6.73 7.68
C THR A 80 23.33 5.47 8.40
N MET A 81 22.05 5.14 8.28
CA MET A 81 21.50 3.92 8.91
C MET A 81 22.19 2.63 8.43
N LEU A 82 22.58 2.58 7.16
CA LEU A 82 23.25 1.42 6.55
C LEU A 82 24.69 1.24 7.06
N HIS A 83 25.43 2.34 7.25
CA HIS A 83 26.80 2.30 7.79
C HIS A 83 26.82 2.04 9.31
N TYR A 84 25.76 2.42 10.02
CA TYR A 84 25.60 2.19 11.46
C TYR A 84 24.59 1.08 11.76
N LYS A 85 24.65 -0.04 11.01
CA LYS A 85 23.66 -1.14 11.04
C LYS A 85 23.44 -1.85 12.39
N GLU A 86 24.43 -1.76 13.29
CA GLU A 86 24.37 -2.30 14.66
C GLU A 86 23.60 -1.39 15.64
N TYR A 87 23.18 -0.21 15.17
CA TYR A 87 22.48 0.77 15.98
C TYR A 87 21.05 1.00 15.49
N TYR A 88 20.23 1.59 16.36
CA TYR A 88 18.94 2.14 15.99
C TYR A 88 18.85 3.62 16.32
N PHE A 89 17.97 4.30 15.59
CA PHE A 89 17.59 5.69 15.81
C PHE A 89 16.22 5.72 16.47
N ASN A 90 15.97 6.72 17.29
CA ASN A 90 14.68 7.06 17.88
C ASN A 90 14.39 8.54 17.56
N ARG A 91 13.27 9.08 18.06
CA ARG A 91 12.93 10.48 17.81
C ARG A 91 14.05 11.46 18.18
N ASP A 92 14.64 11.30 19.35
CA ASP A 92 15.64 12.23 19.88
C ASP A 92 16.92 12.21 19.04
N THR A 93 17.41 11.01 18.73
CA THR A 93 18.59 10.84 17.87
C THR A 93 18.32 11.25 16.41
N CYS A 94 17.10 11.09 15.89
CA CYS A 94 16.73 11.66 14.58
C CYS A 94 16.77 13.19 14.60
N ASN A 95 16.26 13.83 15.67
CA ASN A 95 16.29 15.29 15.84
C ASN A 95 17.73 15.80 15.99
N GLU A 96 18.55 15.13 16.80
CA GLU A 96 19.96 15.42 16.95
C GLU A 96 20.71 15.27 15.62
N PHE A 97 20.42 14.23 14.84
CA PHE A 97 21.03 14.01 13.53
C PHE A 97 20.73 15.16 12.56
N VAL A 98 19.45 15.52 12.40
CA VAL A 98 19.09 16.60 11.46
C VAL A 98 19.65 17.95 11.89
N LYS A 99 19.73 18.20 13.21
CA LYS A 99 20.36 19.41 13.76
C LYS A 99 21.86 19.42 13.51
N LYS A 100 22.55 18.32 13.79
CA LYS A 100 24.01 18.19 13.65
C LYS A 100 24.46 18.39 12.20
N PHE A 101 23.71 17.86 11.24
CA PHE A 101 24.06 17.92 9.82
C PHE A 101 23.30 18.99 9.03
N ASN A 102 22.65 19.94 9.72
CA ASN A 102 21.90 21.04 9.12
C ASN A 102 20.91 20.59 8.03
N ILE A 103 20.14 19.54 8.31
CA ILE A 103 19.14 19.00 7.39
C ILE A 103 17.80 19.64 7.70
N GLU A 104 17.39 20.60 6.87
CA GLU A 104 16.09 21.25 7.02
C GLU A 104 14.95 20.25 6.82
N THR A 105 14.14 20.01 7.84
CA THR A 105 12.93 19.18 7.72
C THR A 105 11.90 19.58 8.76
N LYS A 106 10.62 19.47 8.40
CA LYS A 106 9.51 19.63 9.34
C LYS A 106 9.27 18.37 10.17
N ASP A 107 9.79 17.24 9.69
CA ASP A 107 9.64 15.93 10.32
C ASP A 107 10.94 15.13 10.14
N SER A 108 11.76 15.10 11.19
CA SER A 108 13.03 14.38 11.22
C SER A 108 12.82 12.86 11.12
N ILE A 109 11.75 12.35 11.72
CA ILE A 109 11.44 10.92 11.77
C ILE A 109 11.14 10.38 10.37
N GLN A 110 10.44 11.17 9.54
CA GLN A 110 10.11 10.76 8.18
C GLN A 110 11.33 10.40 7.33
N LEU A 111 12.47 11.03 7.60
CA LEU A 111 13.70 10.74 6.87
C LEU A 111 14.22 9.33 7.16
N PHE A 112 13.91 8.76 8.33
CA PHE A 112 14.42 7.46 8.79
C PHE A 112 13.39 6.33 8.68
N ASN A 113 12.08 6.63 8.74
CA ASN A 113 11.04 5.62 8.79
C ASN A 113 10.30 5.37 7.46
N LYS A 114 10.58 6.17 6.42
CA LYS A 114 9.94 6.01 5.09
C LYS A 114 10.76 5.19 4.11
N HIS A 115 11.85 4.53 4.53
CA HIS A 115 12.70 3.80 3.59
C HIS A 115 12.01 2.62 2.90
N GLU A 116 11.00 2.06 3.54
CA GLU A 116 10.14 1.01 2.97
C GLU A 116 9.39 1.47 1.72
N GLN A 117 9.21 2.78 1.51
CA GLN A 117 8.59 3.30 0.28
C GLN A 117 9.45 3.07 -0.98
N TRP A 118 10.75 2.83 -0.79
CA TRP A 118 11.68 2.43 -1.85
C TRP A 118 11.96 0.92 -1.85
N GLY A 119 11.17 0.14 -1.10
CA GLY A 119 11.24 -1.31 -1.07
C GLY A 119 12.26 -1.89 -0.11
N ILE A 120 12.84 -1.07 0.78
CA ILE A 120 13.89 -1.48 1.73
C ILE A 120 13.26 -1.75 3.10
N ALA A 121 13.45 -2.92 3.69
CA ALA A 121 12.89 -3.25 5.00
C ALA A 121 13.53 -2.46 6.13
N THR A 122 12.69 -1.92 7.00
CA THR A 122 13.09 -1.18 8.20
C THR A 122 12.45 -1.79 9.42
N SER A 123 12.92 -1.36 10.60
CA SER A 123 12.37 -1.80 11.86
C SER A 123 10.84 -1.71 11.92
N LYS A 124 10.21 -2.82 12.31
CA LYS A 124 8.78 -2.87 12.65
C LYS A 124 8.47 -2.35 14.06
N LYS A 125 9.50 -2.04 14.87
CA LYS A 125 9.33 -1.61 16.26
C LYS A 125 8.93 -0.13 16.30
N LYS A 126 7.88 0.19 17.06
CA LYS A 126 7.42 1.58 17.24
C LYS A 126 8.55 2.44 17.82
N SER A 127 8.76 3.62 17.24
CA SER A 127 9.76 4.61 17.67
C SER A 127 11.23 4.16 17.61
N ILE A 128 11.51 3.06 16.91
CA ILE A 128 12.85 2.52 16.70
C ILE A 128 13.05 2.41 15.19
N TYR A 129 14.10 3.03 14.67
CA TYR A 129 14.35 3.17 13.24
C TYR A 129 15.73 2.63 12.91
N TYR A 130 15.79 1.56 12.11
CA TYR A 130 17.00 1.00 11.54
C TYR A 130 16.62 0.27 10.25
N VAL A 131 17.59 0.00 9.39
CA VAL A 131 17.41 -0.88 8.22
C VAL A 131 17.66 -2.32 8.67
N ASP A 132 16.76 -3.23 8.34
CA ASP A 132 16.93 -4.64 8.70
C ASP A 132 18.21 -5.19 8.07
N TYR A 133 18.97 -5.98 8.85
CA TYR A 133 20.15 -6.68 8.35
C TYR A 133 20.12 -8.16 8.79
N PRO A 134 20.34 -9.13 7.88
CA PRO A 134 20.58 -8.95 6.44
C PRO A 134 19.43 -8.21 5.73
N TYR A 135 19.70 -7.56 4.60
CA TYR A 135 18.70 -6.71 3.94
C TYR A 135 17.52 -7.52 3.40
N HIS A 136 16.30 -7.01 3.60
CA HIS A 136 15.08 -7.61 3.09
C HIS A 136 14.29 -6.59 2.26
N VAL A 137 13.50 -7.09 1.31
CA VAL A 137 12.56 -6.28 0.53
C VAL A 137 11.26 -6.05 1.29
N THR A 138 10.59 -4.92 1.05
CA THR A 138 9.21 -4.69 1.51
C THR A 138 8.24 -4.52 0.36
N ASN A 139 6.98 -4.86 0.61
CA ASN A 139 5.89 -4.77 -0.36
C ASN A 139 5.22 -3.38 -0.38
N LYS A 140 5.64 -2.41 0.45
CA LYS A 140 5.03 -1.06 0.51
C LYS A 140 5.01 -0.29 -0.82
N PRO A 141 6.04 -0.37 -1.69
CA PRO A 141 5.96 0.26 -3.01
C PRO A 141 4.87 -0.39 -3.89
N LYS A 142 4.66 -1.70 -3.73
CA LYS A 142 3.65 -2.50 -4.45
C LYS A 142 2.23 -2.26 -3.92
N MET A 143 2.05 -2.01 -2.61
CA MET A 143 0.73 -1.65 -2.03
C MET A 143 0.19 -0.29 -2.52
N ARG A 144 1.06 0.59 -3.05
CA ARG A 144 0.68 1.95 -3.47
C ARG A 144 0.55 2.11 -4.99
N LYS A 145 0.88 1.07 -5.75
CA LYS A 145 0.64 0.98 -7.20
C LYS A 145 0.55 -0.51 -7.53
N ASN A 146 -0.64 -0.97 -7.92
CA ASN A 146 -0.93 -2.37 -8.27
C ASN A 146 -0.92 -3.34 -7.06
N PHE A 147 -2.05 -3.43 -6.33
CA PHE A 147 -2.31 -4.55 -5.39
C PHE A 147 -1.96 -5.90 -6.05
N LYS A 148 -1.10 -6.71 -5.42
CA LYS A 148 -0.84 -8.11 -5.81
C LYS A 148 -0.67 -9.01 -4.57
N TYR A 149 -1.56 -10.00 -4.48
CA TYR A 149 -1.72 -11.00 -3.42
C TYR A 149 -0.62 -12.07 -3.46
N GLY A 150 0.04 -12.34 -2.33
CA GLY A 150 1.18 -13.26 -2.21
C GLY A 150 0.83 -14.73 -1.96
N GLY A 151 -0.46 -15.08 -1.86
CA GLY A 151 -0.95 -16.47 -1.74
C GLY A 151 -1.08 -17.03 -0.32
N THR A 152 -0.67 -16.31 0.73
CA THR A 152 -0.81 -16.79 2.11
C THR A 152 -2.10 -16.29 2.78
N ASN A 153 -2.73 -17.15 3.59
CA ASN A 153 -3.99 -16.81 4.28
C ASN A 153 -3.85 -15.69 5.33
N SER A 154 -2.64 -15.43 5.87
CA SER A 154 -2.45 -14.35 6.86
C SER A 154 -2.50 -12.97 6.22
N GLU A 155 -1.84 -12.78 5.07
CA GLU A 155 -1.83 -11.52 4.33
C GLU A 155 -3.23 -11.18 3.79
N LYS A 156 -3.99 -12.23 3.42
CA LYS A 156 -5.41 -12.11 3.10
C LYS A 156 -6.20 -11.51 4.28
N ASN A 157 -5.97 -12.03 5.49
CA ASN A 157 -6.74 -11.67 6.66
C ASN A 157 -6.41 -10.26 7.17
N GLU A 158 -5.16 -9.80 7.07
CA GLU A 158 -4.81 -8.43 7.46
C GLU A 158 -5.38 -7.37 6.52
N GLU A 159 -5.36 -7.61 5.21
CA GLU A 159 -6.00 -6.68 4.28
C GLU A 159 -7.54 -6.71 4.45
N ILE A 160 -8.12 -7.87 4.78
CA ILE A 160 -9.54 -7.99 5.16
C ILE A 160 -9.85 -7.14 6.41
N GLU A 161 -9.05 -7.21 7.47
CA GLU A 161 -9.30 -6.41 8.69
C GLU A 161 -9.14 -4.90 8.44
N LYS A 162 -8.20 -4.51 7.59
CA LYS A 162 -8.05 -3.12 7.17
C LYS A 162 -9.27 -2.62 6.40
N ILE A 163 -9.77 -3.40 5.43
CA ILE A 163 -10.99 -3.06 4.68
C ILE A 163 -12.19 -2.96 5.63
N LYS A 164 -12.32 -3.90 6.57
CA LYS A 164 -13.39 -3.87 7.58
C LYS A 164 -13.32 -2.63 8.46
N SER A 165 -12.13 -2.20 8.89
CA SER A 165 -12.01 -1.01 9.75
C SER A 165 -12.44 0.28 9.04
N ILE A 166 -12.15 0.40 7.74
CA ILE A 166 -12.55 1.54 6.92
C ILE A 166 -14.08 1.56 6.79
N ILE A 167 -14.68 0.43 6.41
CA ILE A 167 -16.14 0.29 6.35
C ILE A 167 -16.77 0.64 7.70
N LYS A 168 -16.15 0.18 8.80
CA LYS A 168 -16.66 0.44 10.15
C LYS A 168 -16.71 1.95 10.47
N ALA A 169 -15.63 2.69 10.24
CA ALA A 169 -15.62 4.13 10.52
C ALA A 169 -16.52 4.93 9.58
N ASP A 170 -16.54 4.55 8.30
CA ASP A 170 -17.20 5.34 7.25
C ASP A 170 -18.72 5.07 7.15
N TYR A 171 -19.18 3.91 7.63
CA TYR A 171 -20.56 3.45 7.43
C TYR A 171 -21.26 2.93 8.69
N ILE A 172 -20.53 2.44 9.70
CA ILE A 172 -21.11 1.75 10.85
C ILE A 172 -21.12 2.66 12.09
N ASP A 173 -19.96 3.20 12.47
CA ASP A 173 -19.78 3.95 13.71
C ASP A 173 -20.01 5.46 13.55
N VAL A 174 -20.72 5.88 12.49
CA VAL A 174 -21.01 7.29 12.21
C VAL A 174 -22.13 7.77 13.14
N PRO A 175 -21.92 8.80 13.99
CA PRO A 175 -22.96 9.35 14.85
C PRO A 175 -24.21 9.76 14.07
N ILE A 176 -25.39 9.39 14.57
CA ILE A 176 -26.69 9.58 13.87
C ILE A 176 -26.89 11.04 13.41
N HIS A 177 -26.52 12.02 14.23
CA HIS A 177 -26.70 13.45 13.92
C HIS A 177 -25.84 13.96 12.75
N LEU A 178 -24.88 13.17 12.28
CA LEU A 178 -24.06 13.49 11.11
C LEU A 178 -24.60 12.89 9.81
N TRP A 179 -25.59 12.00 9.89
CA TRP A 179 -26.21 11.44 8.69
C TRP A 179 -27.06 12.50 8.00
N GLN A 180 -27.02 12.50 6.68
CA GLN A 180 -27.67 13.49 5.84
C GLN A 180 -28.58 12.81 4.82
N LEU A 181 -29.65 13.49 4.43
CA LEU A 181 -30.44 13.10 3.26
C LEU A 181 -29.79 13.71 2.02
N GLY A 182 -29.45 12.85 1.05
CA GLY A 182 -29.00 13.24 -0.27
C GLY A 182 -29.94 12.72 -1.36
N HIS A 183 -29.78 13.21 -2.59
CA HIS A 183 -30.53 12.70 -3.74
C HIS A 183 -29.99 11.33 -4.20
N LYS A 184 -30.89 10.42 -4.58
CA LYS A 184 -30.51 9.14 -5.21
C LYS A 184 -29.92 9.39 -6.58
N ASN A 185 -30.59 10.21 -7.40
CA ASN A 185 -30.01 10.73 -8.62
C ASN A 185 -29.77 12.24 -8.47
N PRO A 186 -28.51 12.70 -8.39
CA PRO A 186 -28.22 14.13 -8.24
C PRO A 186 -28.50 14.93 -9.52
N ASN A 187 -28.72 14.26 -10.65
CA ASN A 187 -28.97 14.90 -11.95
C ASN A 187 -30.47 15.03 -12.28
N THR A 188 -31.37 14.81 -11.31
CA THR A 188 -32.81 15.04 -11.47
C THR A 188 -33.28 16.18 -10.56
N ASP A 189 -34.25 16.96 -11.03
CA ASP A 189 -34.89 18.02 -10.22
C ASP A 189 -35.93 17.47 -9.23
N ASP A 190 -36.02 16.15 -9.10
CA ASP A 190 -36.97 15.45 -8.23
C ASP A 190 -36.54 15.55 -6.76
N ASN A 191 -37.27 16.35 -6.00
CA ASN A 191 -37.07 16.53 -4.56
C ASN A 191 -38.06 15.72 -3.71
N THR A 192 -38.82 14.81 -4.32
CA THR A 192 -39.75 13.95 -3.60
C THR A 192 -38.99 12.96 -2.71
N SER A 193 -39.68 12.45 -1.68
CA SER A 193 -39.11 11.45 -0.76
C SER A 193 -38.66 10.17 -1.46
N THR A 194 -39.17 9.87 -2.66
CA THR A 194 -38.77 8.71 -3.46
C THR A 194 -37.37 8.84 -4.05
N ASN A 195 -36.87 10.07 -4.26
CA ASN A 195 -35.51 10.37 -4.73
C ASN A 195 -34.54 10.73 -3.60
N LEU A 196 -34.90 10.51 -2.32
CA LEU A 196 -33.99 10.76 -1.19
C LEU A 196 -33.38 9.46 -0.66
N VAL A 197 -32.14 9.55 -0.21
CA VAL A 197 -31.40 8.46 0.43
C VAL A 197 -30.61 8.99 1.63
N LEU A 198 -30.58 8.22 2.71
CA LEU A 198 -29.80 8.54 3.89
C LEU A 198 -28.34 8.14 3.69
N GLN A 199 -27.42 9.07 3.95
CA GLN A 199 -26.01 8.92 3.62
C GLN A 199 -25.12 9.39 4.78
N PRO A 200 -24.01 8.69 5.08
CA PRO A 200 -23.01 9.20 6.00
C PRO A 200 -22.17 10.31 5.35
N PRO A 201 -21.51 11.19 6.13
CA PRO A 201 -20.78 12.35 5.61
C PRO A 201 -19.75 12.05 4.52
N ILE A 202 -19.11 10.87 4.55
CA ILE A 202 -18.13 10.47 3.53
C ILE A 202 -18.75 10.44 2.12
N GLN A 203 -20.04 10.15 2.03
CA GLN A 203 -20.77 10.08 0.76
C GLN A 203 -21.19 11.43 0.23
N ALA A 204 -21.24 12.47 1.08
CA ALA A 204 -21.44 13.84 0.63
C ALA A 204 -20.33 14.29 -0.36
N LYS A 205 -19.13 13.70 -0.29
CA LYS A 205 -18.04 13.94 -1.27
C LYS A 205 -18.32 13.33 -2.64
N TYR A 206 -19.19 12.34 -2.69
CA TYR A 206 -19.52 11.56 -3.88
C TYR A 206 -20.94 11.85 -4.38
N ARG A 207 -21.72 12.64 -3.63
CA ARG A 207 -23.15 12.87 -3.87
C ARG A 207 -23.46 13.37 -5.29
N ASP A 208 -22.60 14.25 -5.82
CA ASP A 208 -22.80 14.88 -7.14
C ASP A 208 -22.14 14.08 -8.29
N ASN A 209 -21.36 13.05 -7.92
CA ASN A 209 -20.56 12.25 -8.85
C ASN A 209 -21.18 10.89 -9.15
N TYR A 210 -22.17 10.44 -8.38
CA TYR A 210 -22.77 9.13 -8.55
C TYR A 210 -24.29 9.13 -8.37
N ILE A 211 -24.95 8.24 -9.12
CA ILE A 211 -26.32 7.80 -8.91
C ILE A 211 -26.29 6.66 -7.89
N PHE A 212 -27.04 6.80 -6.80
CA PHE A 212 -27.08 5.85 -5.69
C PHE A 212 -28.17 4.81 -5.95
N ILE A 213 -27.73 3.55 -5.98
CA ILE A 213 -28.63 2.39 -6.04
C ILE A 213 -28.92 1.95 -4.60
N ASP A 214 -27.87 1.88 -3.78
CA ASP A 214 -27.94 1.66 -2.33
C ASP A 214 -26.75 2.34 -1.62
N THR A 215 -26.61 2.12 -0.30
CA THR A 215 -25.55 2.72 0.53
C THR A 215 -24.15 2.40 0.02
N LEU A 216 -23.89 1.21 -0.52
CA LEU A 216 -22.56 0.80 -0.98
C LEU A 216 -22.44 0.83 -2.51
N THR A 217 -23.54 0.56 -3.22
CA THR A 217 -23.58 0.47 -4.69
C THR A 217 -23.98 1.77 -5.33
N LYS A 218 -23.13 2.27 -6.23
CA LYS A 218 -23.36 3.53 -6.94
C LYS A 218 -22.84 3.45 -8.37
N PHE A 219 -23.50 4.17 -9.27
CA PHE A 219 -23.12 4.27 -10.67
C PHE A 219 -22.61 5.69 -10.97
N PRO A 220 -21.47 5.87 -11.66
CA PRO A 220 -20.95 7.21 -11.92
C PRO A 220 -21.93 8.02 -12.77
N THR A 221 -22.07 9.31 -12.47
CA THR A 221 -22.77 10.23 -13.38
C THR A 221 -21.99 10.33 -14.70
N PRO A 222 -22.64 10.67 -15.83
CA PRO A 222 -21.94 10.80 -17.11
C PRO A 222 -20.70 11.71 -17.05
N LYS A 223 -20.80 12.81 -16.29
CA LYS A 223 -19.69 13.75 -16.04
C LYS A 223 -18.54 13.09 -15.28
N HIS A 224 -18.84 12.37 -14.20
CA HIS A 224 -17.81 11.71 -13.41
C HIS A 224 -17.15 10.56 -14.17
N LEU A 225 -17.95 9.76 -14.90
CA LEU A 225 -17.44 8.68 -15.74
C LEU A 225 -16.44 9.20 -16.78
N LYS A 226 -16.79 10.28 -17.50
CA LYS A 226 -15.90 10.90 -18.48
C LYS A 226 -14.57 11.36 -17.85
N ASN A 227 -14.64 12.07 -16.71
CA ASN A 227 -13.43 12.53 -16.02
C ASN A 227 -12.53 11.37 -15.58
N SER A 228 -13.11 10.27 -15.09
CA SER A 228 -12.37 9.10 -14.65
C SER A 228 -11.70 8.35 -15.80
N ILE A 229 -12.32 8.34 -17.00
CA ILE A 229 -11.71 7.82 -18.22
C ILE A 229 -10.55 8.73 -18.66
N ASP A 230 -10.79 10.05 -18.71
CA ASP A 230 -9.78 11.05 -19.12
C ASP A 230 -8.53 11.00 -18.20
N ASN A 231 -8.71 10.70 -16.92
CA ASN A 231 -7.64 10.57 -15.93
C ASN A 231 -6.97 9.19 -15.86
N ASN A 232 -7.40 8.21 -16.67
CA ASN A 232 -6.94 6.81 -16.61
C ASN A 232 -7.22 6.11 -15.26
N ASP A 233 -8.18 6.61 -14.48
CA ASP A 233 -8.65 5.98 -13.24
C ASP A 233 -9.55 4.77 -13.55
N ILE A 234 -10.27 4.83 -14.67
CA ILE A 234 -11.08 3.73 -15.23
C ILE A 234 -10.57 3.44 -16.64
N CYS A 235 -10.25 2.17 -16.90
CA CYS A 235 -9.90 1.69 -18.23
C CYS A 235 -10.94 0.66 -18.67
N LEU A 236 -11.76 1.01 -19.68
CA LEU A 236 -12.75 0.12 -20.29
C LEU A 236 -12.17 -0.51 -21.55
N THR A 237 -12.47 -1.79 -21.77
CA THR A 237 -12.11 -2.46 -23.02
C THR A 237 -13.08 -2.07 -24.15
N SER A 238 -12.65 -2.25 -25.40
CA SER A 238 -13.49 -1.97 -26.57
C SER A 238 -14.79 -2.76 -26.58
N ASP A 239 -14.82 -3.98 -26.04
CA ASP A 239 -16.03 -4.82 -26.02
C ASP A 239 -16.98 -4.41 -24.89
N GLN A 240 -16.45 -4.03 -23.72
CA GLN A 240 -17.26 -3.43 -22.65
C GLN A 240 -17.98 -2.16 -23.13
N ILE A 241 -17.29 -1.33 -23.93
CA ILE A 241 -17.88 -0.12 -24.50
C ILE A 241 -19.07 -0.46 -25.41
N LYS A 242 -18.96 -1.50 -26.26
CA LYS A 242 -20.04 -1.93 -27.15
C LYS A 242 -21.23 -2.48 -26.37
N GLU A 243 -20.99 -3.32 -25.37
CA GLU A 243 -22.05 -3.88 -24.52
C GLU A 243 -22.83 -2.79 -23.78
N TYR A 244 -22.12 -1.80 -23.20
CA TYR A 244 -22.78 -0.65 -22.59
C TYR A 244 -23.62 0.12 -23.60
N PHE A 245 -23.13 0.30 -24.83
CA PHE A 245 -23.87 0.99 -25.88
C PHE A 245 -25.19 0.28 -26.22
N ASP A 246 -25.18 -1.04 -26.39
CA ASP A 246 -26.38 -1.82 -26.70
C ASP A 246 -27.42 -1.77 -25.56
N VAL A 247 -26.97 -1.85 -24.31
CA VAL A 247 -27.85 -1.69 -23.13
C VAL A 247 -28.52 -0.33 -23.12
N PHE A 248 -27.75 0.75 -23.33
CA PHE A 248 -28.33 2.10 -23.35
C PHE A 248 -29.27 2.32 -24.53
N LYS A 249 -28.99 1.72 -25.68
CA LYS A 249 -29.89 1.78 -26.85
C LYS A 249 -31.25 1.14 -26.56
N ILE A 250 -31.28 -0.07 -26.00
CA ILE A 250 -32.51 -0.77 -25.61
C ILE A 250 -33.31 0.04 -24.57
N LEU A 251 -32.62 0.67 -23.62
CA LEU A 251 -33.28 1.50 -22.59
C LEU A 251 -33.98 2.72 -23.21
N VAL A 252 -33.38 3.35 -24.22
CA VAL A 252 -34.03 4.45 -24.96
C VAL A 252 -35.26 3.94 -25.70
N GLU A 253 -35.13 2.84 -26.45
CA GLU A 253 -36.24 2.24 -27.22
C GLU A 253 -37.42 1.79 -26.33
N ASN A 254 -37.12 1.30 -25.12
CA ASN A 254 -38.14 0.89 -24.14
C ASN A 254 -38.83 2.08 -23.45
N GLN A 255 -38.15 3.22 -23.29
CA GLN A 255 -38.79 4.43 -22.77
C GLN A 255 -39.77 5.01 -23.79
N ASP A 256 -39.38 5.03 -25.07
CA ASP A 256 -40.22 5.52 -26.16
C ASP A 256 -41.51 4.67 -26.29
N THR A 257 -41.39 3.34 -26.25
CA THR A 257 -42.55 2.43 -26.29
C THR A 257 -43.46 2.51 -25.06
N SER A 258 -42.91 2.79 -23.86
CA SER A 258 -43.71 2.96 -22.64
C SER A 258 -44.55 4.24 -22.64
N ASN A 259 -44.01 5.32 -23.22
CA ASN A 259 -44.73 6.58 -23.40
C ASN A 259 -45.87 6.40 -24.42
N ASP A 260 -45.61 5.68 -25.51
CA ASP A 260 -46.63 5.36 -26.52
C ASP A 260 -47.78 4.51 -25.96
N LEU A 261 -47.49 3.54 -25.08
CA LEU A 261 -48.48 2.70 -24.40
C LEU A 261 -49.30 3.48 -23.36
N SER A 262 -48.68 4.38 -22.59
CA SER A 262 -49.37 5.26 -21.63
C SER A 262 -50.35 6.20 -22.35
N ASP A 263 -49.90 6.80 -23.45
CA ASP A 263 -50.72 7.70 -24.27
C ASP A 263 -51.87 6.96 -24.96
N ALA A 264 -51.63 5.72 -25.44
CA ALA A 264 -52.67 4.87 -26.01
C ALA A 264 -53.72 4.45 -24.95
N LEU A 265 -53.31 4.11 -23.73
CA LEU A 265 -54.21 3.78 -22.62
C LEU A 265 -55.07 4.97 -22.20
N GLN A 266 -54.48 6.17 -22.06
CA GLN A 266 -55.23 7.40 -21.75
C GLN A 266 -56.26 7.74 -22.82
N ARG A 267 -55.94 7.53 -24.11
CA ARG A 267 -56.89 7.74 -25.21
C ARG A 267 -58.01 6.69 -25.23
N SER A 268 -57.72 5.44 -24.88
CA SER A 268 -58.71 4.36 -24.83
C SER A 268 -59.72 4.50 -23.68
N LEU A 269 -59.34 5.18 -22.59
CA LEU A 269 -60.21 5.47 -21.44
C LEU A 269 -61.10 6.72 -21.66
N GLN A 270 -60.95 7.43 -22.77
CA GLN A 270 -61.72 8.63 -23.14
C GLN A 270 -62.82 8.36 -24.20
N ILE A 271 -63.07 7.09 -24.55
CA ILE A 271 -64.19 6.63 -25.39
C ILE A 271 -65.11 5.77 -24.52
#